data_AF-A0A815MX95-F1
#
_entry.id   AF-A0A815MX95-F1
#
_cell.length_a   1.000
_cell.length_b   1.000
_cell.length_c   1.000
_cell.angle_alpha   90.00
_cell.angle_beta   90.00
_cell.angle_gamma   90.00
#
_symmetry.space_group_name_H-M   'P 1'
#
loop_
_entity.id
_entity.type
_entity.pdbx_description
1 polymer ?
#
loop_
_entity_poly.entity_id
_entity_poly.type
_entity_poly.pdbx_seq_one_letter_code
_entity_poly.pdbx_strand_id
1 'polypeptide(L)'
;MANSTRRHVSYVDLSHPQEWTKLLEYAEVTIALTKLVADFSNQWAKICSLASSQLHQLVNDFRKKTENEIRAKCHLNGMMYDLWESLLLETDIESQSLKKVSCIMEKNIYGPLSSFVTNKSLQLTINREHRRDLDKITEKGHEMVKELKEEYSKIYNTHGATSDFDLIHNEYFLEIVGVNGLYSKYNQKILPQLLQGMEQSQLEIIDGTCQNMQLIASILQEFHERRHSSYASFVVTSSSANPNEEIENYICSVNESNDRSATPPVHIQFESFVSPINHNSRLHSISSPNNDQLIIYAAPVIQMQLSSRCKETIERLREIKKEKSLLLAVINPPTPKPLVKHSDDQQQ
;
A
#
# COMPACT_ATOMS: atom_id res chain seq x y z
N MET A 1 9.09 8.97 -44.91
CA MET A 1 7.81 9.30 -44.24
C MET A 1 7.91 10.73 -43.76
N ALA A 2 7.07 11.61 -44.32
CA ALA A 2 7.13 13.03 -44.08
C ALA A 2 6.68 13.35 -42.65
N ASN A 3 7.57 13.94 -41.85
CA ASN A 3 7.20 14.62 -40.62
C ASN A 3 6.33 15.81 -40.99
N SER A 4 5.01 15.66 -40.82
CA SER A 4 4.08 16.77 -40.79
C SER A 4 4.51 17.72 -39.68
N THR A 5 5.13 18.85 -40.04
CA THR A 5 5.40 19.97 -39.17
C THR A 5 4.05 20.52 -38.68
N ARG A 6 3.51 19.94 -37.59
CA ARG A 6 2.35 20.51 -36.91
C ARG A 6 2.74 21.92 -36.49
N ARG A 7 2.06 22.92 -37.04
CA ARG A 7 2.17 24.31 -36.60
C ARG A 7 1.98 24.32 -35.09
N HIS A 8 2.91 24.94 -34.36
CA HIS A 8 2.75 25.13 -32.92
C HIS A 8 1.51 26.00 -32.71
N VAL A 9 0.43 25.39 -32.22
CA VAL A 9 -0.82 26.08 -31.91
C VAL A 9 -0.64 26.73 -30.54
N SER A 10 -0.95 28.02 -30.43
CA SER A 10 -0.80 28.80 -29.19
C SER A 10 -2.10 29.48 -28.82
N TYR A 11 -2.25 29.88 -27.55
CA TYR A 11 -3.41 30.67 -27.12
C TYR A 11 -3.48 32.02 -27.85
N VAL A 12 -2.37 32.51 -28.40
CA VAL A 12 -2.37 33.71 -29.26
C VAL A 12 -3.27 33.55 -30.49
N ASP A 13 -3.42 32.32 -31.00
CA ASP A 13 -4.30 32.01 -32.13
C ASP A 13 -5.80 32.11 -31.73
N LEU A 14 -6.11 32.20 -30.44
CA LEU A 14 -7.45 32.29 -29.85
C LEU A 14 -7.76 33.71 -29.33
N SER A 15 -7.38 34.73 -30.09
CA SER A 15 -7.55 36.14 -29.73
C SER A 15 -9.00 36.66 -29.84
N HIS A 16 -9.90 35.90 -30.46
CA HIS A 16 -11.29 36.30 -30.62
C HIS A 16 -12.03 36.35 -29.27
N PRO A 17 -12.84 37.38 -28.97
CA PRO A 17 -13.52 37.51 -27.67
C PRO A 17 -14.39 36.31 -27.26
N GLN A 18 -14.97 35.59 -28.24
CA GLN A 18 -15.78 34.39 -27.95
C GLN A 18 -14.96 33.19 -27.46
N GLU A 19 -13.65 33.16 -27.74
CA GLU A 19 -12.77 32.07 -27.29
C GLU A 19 -12.29 32.30 -25.85
N TRP A 20 -12.32 33.54 -25.37
CA TRP A 20 -11.92 33.90 -24.00
C TRP A 20 -12.67 33.10 -22.93
N THR A 21 -13.99 32.98 -23.06
CA THR A 21 -14.82 32.23 -22.10
C THR A 21 -14.41 30.77 -22.04
N LYS A 22 -14.14 30.15 -23.20
CA LYS A 22 -13.71 28.74 -23.28
C LYS A 22 -12.33 28.55 -22.65
N LEU A 23 -11.41 29.50 -22.83
CA LEU A 23 -10.08 29.46 -22.21
C LEU A 23 -10.19 29.54 -20.68
N LEU A 24 -11.06 30.40 -20.16
CA LEU A 24 -11.33 30.48 -18.72
C LEU A 24 -11.95 29.18 -18.19
N GLU A 25 -12.97 28.64 -18.86
CA GLU A 25 -13.62 27.38 -18.46
C GLU A 25 -12.62 26.22 -18.43
N TYR A 26 -11.76 26.12 -19.45
CA TYR A 26 -10.72 25.09 -19.48
C TYR A 26 -9.73 25.24 -18.32
N ALA A 27 -9.28 26.46 -18.03
CA ALA A 27 -8.43 26.73 -16.88
C ALA A 27 -9.11 26.37 -15.55
N GLU A 28 -10.38 26.73 -15.37
CA GLU A 28 -11.16 26.39 -14.17
C GLU A 28 -11.28 24.87 -13.98
N VAL A 29 -11.61 24.13 -15.04
CA VAL A 29 -11.72 22.66 -14.99
C VAL A 29 -10.39 22.02 -14.61
N THR A 30 -9.29 22.48 -15.19
CA THR A 30 -7.97 21.92 -14.86
C THR A 30 -7.52 22.24 -13.44
N ILE A 31 -7.75 23.46 -12.94
CA ILE A 31 -7.51 23.81 -11.54
C ILE A 31 -8.37 22.96 -10.61
N ALA A 32 -9.63 22.73 -10.95
CA ALA A 32 -10.53 21.86 -10.19
C ALA A 32 -10.03 20.41 -10.15
N LEU A 33 -9.51 19.89 -11.27
CA LEU A 33 -8.88 18.57 -11.30
C LEU A 33 -7.64 18.52 -10.40
N THR A 34 -6.76 19.52 -10.45
CA THR A 34 -5.59 19.61 -9.57
C THR A 34 -6.01 19.60 -8.09
N LYS A 35 -7.10 20.31 -7.76
CA LYS A 35 -7.66 20.30 -6.41
C LYS A 35 -8.15 18.91 -6.01
N LEU A 36 -8.85 18.20 -6.89
CA LEU A 36 -9.28 16.82 -6.63
C LEU A 36 -8.10 15.88 -6.34
N VAL A 37 -6.98 16.04 -7.04
CA VAL A 37 -5.76 15.28 -6.76
C VAL A 37 -5.18 15.62 -5.38
N ALA A 38 -5.19 16.89 -4.99
CA ALA A 38 -4.76 17.31 -3.66
C ALA A 38 -5.65 16.69 -2.57
N ASP A 39 -6.96 16.80 -2.73
CA ASP A 39 -7.95 16.27 -1.80
C ASP A 39 -7.87 14.73 -1.69
N PHE A 40 -7.69 14.04 -2.81
CA PHE A 40 -7.43 12.60 -2.84
C PHE A 40 -6.18 12.24 -2.02
N SER A 41 -5.07 12.95 -2.23
CA SER A 41 -3.81 12.71 -1.53
C SER A 41 -3.94 12.90 -0.01
N ASN A 42 -4.71 13.90 0.41
CA ASN A 42 -5.01 14.15 1.82
C ASN A 42 -5.86 13.03 2.44
N GLN A 43 -6.90 12.57 1.74
CA GLN A 43 -7.72 11.46 2.21
C GLN A 43 -6.92 10.17 2.31
N TRP A 44 -6.08 9.89 1.31
CA TRP A 44 -5.18 8.75 1.33
C TRP A 44 -4.22 8.80 2.52
N ALA A 45 -3.62 9.96 2.80
CA ALA A 45 -2.76 10.14 3.96
C ALA A 45 -3.48 9.81 5.28
N LYS A 46 -4.69 10.32 5.47
CA LYS A 46 -5.51 10.03 6.66
C LYS A 46 -5.78 8.54 6.83
N ILE A 47 -6.08 7.83 5.75
CA ILE A 47 -6.28 6.38 5.76
C ILE A 47 -4.98 5.67 6.19
N CYS A 48 -3.84 6.04 5.61
CA CYS A 48 -2.54 5.48 6.00
C CYS A 48 -2.19 5.75 7.46
N SER A 49 -2.46 6.95 7.98
CA SER A 49 -2.25 7.31 9.38
C SER A 49 -3.10 6.47 10.33
N LEU A 50 -4.38 6.31 10.01
CA LEU A 50 -5.29 5.47 10.80
C LEU A 50 -4.86 4.00 10.79
N ALA A 51 -4.57 3.45 9.60
CA ALA A 51 -4.12 2.07 9.46
C ALA A 51 -2.80 1.82 10.20
N SER A 52 -1.86 2.76 10.13
CA SER A 52 -0.62 2.71 10.92
C SER A 52 -0.92 2.62 12.42
N SER A 53 -1.75 3.51 12.95
CA SER A 53 -2.09 3.53 14.38
C SER A 53 -2.75 2.22 14.83
N GLN A 54 -3.67 1.69 14.03
CA GLN A 54 -4.37 0.44 14.34
C GLN A 54 -3.41 -0.77 14.34
N LEU A 55 -2.53 -0.87 13.34
CA LEU A 55 -1.52 -1.94 13.28
C LEU A 55 -0.52 -1.85 14.43
N HIS A 56 -0.07 -0.65 14.77
CA HIS A 56 0.86 -0.47 15.89
C HIS A 56 0.21 -0.87 17.22
N GLN A 57 -1.04 -0.48 17.43
CA GLN A 57 -1.80 -0.90 18.61
C GLN A 57 -1.98 -2.42 18.65
N LEU A 58 -2.34 -3.04 17.53
CA LEU A 58 -2.47 -4.49 17.41
C LEU A 58 -1.19 -5.20 17.85
N VAL A 59 -0.03 -4.80 17.32
CA VAL A 59 1.26 -5.39 17.69
C VAL A 59 1.54 -5.22 19.17
N ASN A 60 1.33 -4.03 19.73
CA ASN A 60 1.57 -3.77 21.15
C ASN A 60 0.67 -4.62 22.07
N ASP A 61 -0.61 -4.77 21.71
CA ASP A 61 -1.57 -5.56 22.48
C ASP A 61 -1.20 -7.04 22.48
N PHE A 62 -0.78 -7.57 21.32
CA PHE A 62 -0.35 -8.96 21.20
C PHE A 62 1.01 -9.22 21.84
N ARG A 63 1.99 -8.31 21.76
CA ARG A 63 3.26 -8.42 22.52
C ARG A 63 3.02 -8.47 24.03
N LYS A 64 2.13 -7.63 24.57
CA LYS A 64 1.76 -7.65 25.98
C LYS A 64 1.11 -8.98 26.38
N LYS A 65 0.22 -9.51 25.54
CA LYS A 65 -0.39 -10.84 25.77
C LYS A 65 0.66 -11.95 25.74
N THR A 66 1.59 -11.91 24.78
CA THR A 66 2.71 -12.86 24.71
C THR A 66 3.50 -12.87 26.02
N GLU A 67 3.89 -11.69 26.52
CA GLU A 67 4.66 -11.58 27.76
C GLU A 67 3.88 -12.10 28.98
N ASN A 68 2.63 -11.66 29.12
CA ASN A 68 1.81 -11.97 30.30
C ASN A 68 1.29 -13.41 30.34
N GLU A 69 0.96 -14.00 29.20
CA GLU A 69 0.25 -15.28 29.14
C GLU A 69 1.12 -16.44 28.67
N ILE A 70 2.12 -16.19 27.82
CA ILE A 70 2.93 -17.24 27.19
C ILE A 70 4.26 -17.36 27.93
N ARG A 71 5.03 -16.26 28.02
CA ARG A 71 6.36 -16.26 28.65
C ARG A 71 6.30 -16.52 30.16
N ALA A 72 5.21 -16.09 30.81
CA ALA A 72 4.96 -16.38 32.22
C ALA A 72 4.68 -17.87 32.51
N LYS A 73 4.18 -18.65 31.53
CA LYS A 73 3.82 -20.06 31.71
C LYS A 73 4.90 -21.03 31.24
N CYS A 74 5.72 -20.61 30.28
CA CYS A 74 6.77 -21.43 29.72
C CYS A 74 7.93 -20.52 29.33
N HIS A 75 9.16 -20.91 29.67
CA HIS A 75 10.37 -20.29 29.14
C HIS A 75 10.53 -20.72 27.66
N LEU A 76 9.57 -20.29 26.83
CA LEU A 76 9.54 -20.54 25.39
C LEU A 76 10.63 -19.68 24.73
N ASN A 77 11.85 -20.20 24.72
CA ASN A 77 12.94 -19.73 23.86
C ASN A 77 13.07 -20.70 22.68
N GLY A 78 11.98 -20.83 21.91
CA GLY A 78 11.88 -21.76 20.79
C GLY A 78 11.58 -21.04 19.47
N MET A 79 11.83 -21.72 18.36
CA MET A 79 11.62 -21.24 17.00
C MET A 79 10.16 -20.82 16.74
N MET A 80 9.17 -21.44 17.40
CA MET A 80 7.76 -20.98 17.27
C MET A 80 7.55 -19.58 17.85
N TYR A 81 8.24 -19.25 18.94
CA TYR A 81 8.21 -17.92 19.53
C TYR A 81 8.91 -16.91 18.61
N ASP A 82 10.08 -17.27 18.08
CA ASP A 82 10.83 -16.40 17.17
C ASP A 82 10.07 -16.12 15.87
N LEU A 83 9.35 -17.10 15.31
CA LEU A 83 8.47 -16.91 14.16
C LEU A 83 7.29 -15.98 14.48
N TRP A 84 6.69 -16.13 15.66
CA TRP A 84 5.61 -15.23 16.10
C TRP A 84 6.09 -13.79 16.27
N GLU A 85 7.22 -13.59 16.96
CA GLU A 85 7.82 -12.27 17.13
C GLU A 85 8.28 -11.67 15.79
N SER A 86 8.76 -12.50 14.86
CA SER A 86 9.09 -12.06 13.50
C SER A 86 7.84 -11.56 12.75
N LEU A 87 6.70 -12.25 12.85
CA LEU A 87 5.44 -11.78 12.25
C LEU A 87 4.97 -10.45 12.85
N LEU A 88 5.05 -10.33 14.18
CA LEU A 88 4.71 -9.08 14.88
C LEU A 88 5.66 -7.94 14.49
N LEU A 89 6.95 -8.24 14.30
CA LEU A 89 7.94 -7.27 13.85
C LEU A 89 7.66 -6.79 12.42
N GLU A 90 7.39 -7.69 11.48
CA GLU A 90 7.04 -7.31 10.10
C GLU A 90 5.77 -6.45 10.05
N THR A 91 4.78 -6.79 10.88
CA THR A 91 3.54 -6.00 11.02
C THR A 91 3.82 -4.59 11.58
N ASP A 92 4.73 -4.45 12.54
CA ASP A 92 5.13 -3.14 13.08
C ASP A 92 5.92 -2.31 12.06
N ILE A 93 6.80 -2.95 11.28
CA ILE A 93 7.52 -2.30 10.17
C ILE A 93 6.53 -1.80 9.11
N GLU A 94 5.48 -2.56 8.80
CA GLU A 94 4.40 -2.11 7.91
C GLU A 94 3.67 -0.89 8.48
N SER A 95 3.34 -0.92 9.77
CA SER A 95 2.74 0.24 10.45
C SER A 95 3.60 1.50 10.32
N GLN A 96 4.91 1.39 10.58
CA GLN A 96 5.83 2.51 10.47
C GLN A 96 5.94 3.01 9.02
N SER A 97 5.92 2.09 8.05
CA SER A 97 5.94 2.42 6.62
C SER A 97 4.68 3.18 6.19
N LEU A 98 3.49 2.77 6.65
CA LEU A 98 2.23 3.49 6.43
C LEU A 98 2.27 4.90 7.02
N LYS A 99 2.81 5.07 8.23
CA LYS A 99 3.01 6.38 8.85
C LYS A 99 3.90 7.28 7.99
N LYS A 100 4.98 6.73 7.44
CA LYS A 100 5.90 7.45 6.55
C LYS A 100 5.18 7.88 5.26
N VAL A 101 4.42 6.97 4.63
CA VAL A 101 3.62 7.29 3.43
C VAL A 101 2.62 8.42 3.73
N SER A 102 1.90 8.35 4.84
CA SER A 102 0.99 9.42 5.28
C SER A 102 1.69 10.77 5.37
N CYS A 103 2.84 10.82 6.05
CA CYS A 103 3.60 12.05 6.23
C CYS A 103 4.10 12.63 4.89
N ILE A 104 4.58 11.77 3.98
CA ILE A 104 5.03 12.20 2.66
C ILE A 104 3.85 12.73 1.84
N MET A 105 2.72 12.03 1.82
CA MET A 105 1.51 12.48 1.11
C MET A 105 1.02 13.84 1.61
N GLU A 106 1.03 14.07 2.92
CA GLU A 106 0.63 15.37 3.49
C GLU A 106 1.63 16.49 3.16
N LYS A 107 2.93 16.27 3.40
CA LYS A 107 3.94 17.34 3.32
C LYS A 107 4.42 17.62 1.91
N ASN A 108 4.55 16.59 1.08
CA ASN A 108 5.20 16.71 -0.22
C ASN A 108 4.19 16.79 -1.37
N ILE A 109 2.94 16.37 -1.16
CA ILE A 109 1.91 16.38 -2.20
C ILE A 109 0.78 17.33 -1.81
N TYR A 110 -0.02 17.00 -0.78
CA TYR A 110 -1.21 17.77 -0.44
C TYR A 110 -0.90 19.24 -0.11
N GLY A 111 0.04 19.51 0.80
CA GLY A 111 0.39 20.88 1.20
C GLY A 111 0.83 21.76 0.01
N PRO A 112 1.84 21.34 -0.76
CA PRO A 112 2.28 22.06 -1.95
C PRO A 112 1.18 22.23 -3.00
N LEU A 113 0.41 21.17 -3.29
CA LEU A 113 -0.62 21.21 -4.32
C LEU A 113 -1.82 22.08 -3.92
N SER A 114 -2.19 22.11 -2.64
CA SER A 114 -3.22 23.00 -2.10
C SER A 114 -2.83 24.48 -2.21
N SER A 115 -1.58 24.81 -1.88
CA SER A 115 -1.04 26.16 -2.09
C SER A 115 -0.99 26.53 -3.57
N PHE A 116 -0.54 25.59 -4.42
CA PHE A 116 -0.49 25.76 -5.87
C PHE A 116 -1.87 26.07 -6.47
N VAL A 117 -2.91 25.29 -6.11
CA VAL A 117 -4.30 25.53 -6.53
C VAL A 117 -4.79 26.92 -6.12
N THR A 118 -4.49 27.34 -4.89
CA THR A 118 -4.88 28.67 -4.39
C THR A 118 -4.24 29.78 -5.22
N ASN A 119 -2.93 29.68 -5.46
CA ASN A 119 -2.19 30.64 -6.26
C ASN A 119 -2.69 30.70 -7.70
N LYS A 120 -2.97 29.55 -8.31
CA LYS A 120 -3.46 29.47 -9.70
C LYS A 120 -4.88 30.00 -9.86
N SER A 121 -5.74 29.77 -8.87
CA SER A 121 -7.09 30.37 -8.83
C SER A 121 -7.03 31.89 -8.74
N LEU A 122 -6.11 32.43 -7.93
CA LEU A 122 -5.89 33.87 -7.82
C LEU A 122 -5.34 34.45 -9.14
N GLN A 123 -4.34 33.81 -9.75
CA GLN A 123 -3.80 34.23 -11.05
C GLN A 123 -4.88 34.24 -12.15
N LEU A 124 -5.75 33.24 -12.19
CA LEU A 124 -6.86 33.20 -13.15
C LEU A 124 -7.83 34.36 -12.95
N THR A 125 -8.13 34.70 -11.69
CA THR A 125 -8.97 35.85 -11.34
C THR A 125 -8.32 37.16 -11.79
N ILE A 126 -7.02 37.33 -11.57
CA ILE A 126 -6.28 38.53 -12.01
C ILE A 126 -6.31 38.64 -13.54
N ASN A 127 -6.10 37.54 -14.28
CA ASN A 127 -6.15 37.53 -15.74
C ASN A 127 -7.55 37.89 -16.27
N ARG A 128 -8.61 37.41 -15.60
CA ARG A 128 -10.01 37.78 -15.88
C ARG A 128 -10.23 39.27 -15.73
N GLU A 129 -9.78 39.85 -14.63
CA GLU A 129 -9.90 41.28 -14.36
C GLU A 129 -9.09 42.12 -15.35
N HIS A 130 -7.85 41.73 -15.63
CA HIS A 130 -7.00 42.42 -16.60
C HIS A 130 -7.62 42.45 -18.00
N ARG A 131 -8.18 41.32 -18.47
CA ARG A 131 -8.89 41.28 -19.75
C ARG A 131 -10.08 42.24 -19.75
N ARG A 132 -10.90 42.19 -18.70
CA ARG A 132 -12.09 43.02 -18.54
C ARG A 132 -11.76 44.51 -18.56
N ASP A 133 -10.69 44.92 -17.89
CA ASP A 133 -10.27 46.32 -17.84
C ASP A 133 -9.74 46.81 -19.19
N LEU A 134 -9.01 45.95 -19.92
CA LEU A 134 -8.60 46.28 -21.29
C LEU A 134 -9.80 46.44 -22.23
N ASP A 135 -10.80 45.56 -22.13
CA ASP A 135 -12.00 45.64 -22.96
C ASP A 135 -12.77 46.94 -22.66
N LYS A 136 -12.92 47.35 -21.39
CA LYS A 136 -13.51 48.64 -21.01
C LYS A 136 -12.75 49.84 -21.58
N ILE A 137 -11.42 49.80 -21.57
CA ILE A 137 -10.60 50.88 -22.15
C ILE A 137 -10.86 50.99 -23.66
N THR A 138 -10.94 49.85 -24.36
CA THR A 138 -11.24 49.85 -25.80
C THR A 138 -12.65 50.32 -26.09
N GLU A 139 -13.64 49.95 -25.27
CA GLU A 139 -15.03 50.36 -25.42
C GLU A 139 -15.20 51.87 -25.22
N LYS A 140 -14.58 52.44 -24.17
CA LYS A 140 -14.57 53.88 -23.93
C LYS A 140 -13.97 54.67 -25.11
N GLY A 141 -12.90 54.16 -25.72
CA GLY A 141 -12.33 54.77 -26.93
C GLY A 141 -13.33 54.78 -28.10
N HIS A 142 -14.08 53.69 -28.29
CA HIS A 142 -15.12 53.63 -29.32
C HIS A 142 -16.27 54.60 -29.03
N GLU A 143 -16.68 54.75 -27.76
CA GLU A 143 -17.70 55.72 -27.35
C GLU A 143 -17.28 57.16 -27.66
N MET A 144 -16.03 57.54 -27.33
CA MET A 144 -15.50 58.89 -27.62
C MET A 144 -15.50 59.21 -29.12
N VAL A 145 -15.06 58.27 -29.96
CA VAL A 145 -15.10 58.42 -31.43
C VAL A 145 -16.54 58.55 -31.93
N LYS A 146 -17.47 57.79 -31.35
CA LYS A 146 -18.89 57.83 -31.72
C LYS A 146 -19.51 59.19 -31.40
N GLU A 147 -19.27 59.72 -30.21
CA GLU A 147 -19.76 61.03 -29.77
C GLU A 147 -19.24 62.15 -30.69
N LEU A 148 -17.93 62.19 -30.96
CA LEU A 148 -17.33 63.18 -31.87
C LEU A 148 -17.83 63.04 -33.31
N LYS A 149 -18.09 61.82 -33.78
CA LYS A 149 -18.69 61.58 -35.10
C LYS A 149 -20.10 62.18 -35.19
N GLU A 150 -20.91 62.00 -34.16
CA GLU A 150 -22.27 62.54 -34.11
C GLU A 150 -22.25 64.08 -34.09
N GLU A 151 -21.34 64.68 -33.34
CA GLU A 151 -21.15 66.14 -33.30
C GLU A 151 -20.64 66.69 -34.63
N TYR A 152 -19.60 66.08 -35.21
CA TYR A 152 -19.09 66.41 -36.55
C TYR A 152 -20.21 66.36 -37.61
N SER A 153 -21.03 65.31 -37.58
CA SER A 153 -22.14 65.13 -38.53
C SER A 153 -23.21 66.21 -38.38
N LYS A 154 -23.51 66.65 -37.15
CA LYS A 154 -24.48 67.74 -36.90
C LYS A 154 -23.97 69.07 -37.48
N ILE A 155 -22.71 69.40 -37.25
CA ILE A 155 -22.10 70.66 -37.73
C ILE A 155 -22.00 70.66 -39.26
N TYR A 156 -21.55 69.55 -39.85
CA TYR A 156 -21.47 69.37 -41.31
C TYR A 156 -22.83 69.57 -42.01
N ASN A 157 -23.91 69.06 -41.42
CA ASN A 157 -25.25 69.15 -42.00
C ASN A 157 -25.94 70.52 -41.79
N THR A 158 -25.46 71.34 -40.86
CA THR A 158 -26.10 72.61 -40.50
C THR A 158 -25.38 73.85 -41.02
N HIS A 159 -24.06 73.78 -41.26
CA HIS A 159 -23.24 74.93 -41.64
C HIS A 159 -22.26 74.58 -42.79
N GLY A 160 -22.11 75.47 -43.77
CA GLY A 160 -20.97 75.44 -44.70
C GLY A 160 -19.65 75.82 -44.01
N ALA A 161 -18.50 75.53 -44.61
CA ALA A 161 -17.16 75.64 -44.00
C ALA A 161 -16.97 76.87 -43.07
N THR A 162 -17.02 76.63 -41.75
CA THR A 162 -16.76 77.59 -40.67
C THR A 162 -15.52 77.18 -39.88
N SER A 163 -14.95 78.10 -39.08
CA SER A 163 -13.87 77.77 -38.15
C SER A 163 -14.23 76.67 -37.16
N ASP A 164 -15.50 76.58 -36.75
CA ASP A 164 -15.98 75.55 -35.83
C ASP A 164 -16.02 74.17 -36.49
N PHE A 165 -16.32 74.12 -37.80
CA PHE A 165 -16.26 72.90 -38.59
C PHE A 165 -14.83 72.33 -38.65
N ASP A 166 -13.83 73.17 -38.89
CA ASP A 166 -12.43 72.74 -38.96
C ASP A 166 -11.93 72.22 -37.59
N LEU A 167 -12.39 72.83 -36.49
CA LEU A 167 -12.02 72.39 -35.13
C LEU A 167 -12.55 70.99 -34.83
N ILE A 168 -13.88 70.77 -34.98
CA ILE A 168 -14.48 69.47 -34.69
C ILE A 168 -14.01 68.38 -35.65
N HIS A 169 -13.70 68.74 -36.91
CA HIS A 169 -13.08 67.82 -37.87
C HIS A 169 -11.73 67.32 -37.37
N ASN A 170 -10.87 68.25 -36.94
CA ASN A 170 -9.54 67.92 -36.45
C ASN A 170 -9.59 67.10 -35.16
N GLU A 171 -10.48 67.44 -34.22
CA GLU A 171 -10.69 66.66 -33.00
C GLU A 171 -11.17 65.24 -33.29
N TYR A 172 -12.19 65.10 -34.16
CA TYR A 172 -12.67 63.79 -34.60
C TYR A 172 -11.58 62.96 -35.29
N PHE A 173 -10.81 63.57 -36.20
CA PHE A 173 -9.72 62.90 -36.89
C PHE A 173 -8.63 62.43 -35.92
N LEU A 174 -8.20 63.31 -35.00
CA LEU A 174 -7.19 62.97 -33.99
C LEU A 174 -7.66 61.84 -33.08
N GLU A 175 -8.92 61.85 -32.65
CA GLU A 175 -9.48 60.78 -31.82
C GLU A 175 -9.52 59.43 -32.57
N ILE A 176 -9.92 59.42 -33.84
CA ILE A 176 -9.86 58.20 -34.68
C ILE A 176 -8.44 57.66 -34.75
N VAL A 177 -7.45 58.52 -35.01
CA VAL A 177 -6.04 58.10 -35.09
C VAL A 177 -5.58 57.54 -33.75
N GLY A 178 -5.94 58.20 -32.64
CA GLY A 178 -5.63 57.76 -31.28
C GLY A 178 -6.22 56.38 -30.96
N VAL A 179 -7.52 56.20 -31.19
CA VAL A 179 -8.25 54.95 -30.90
C VAL A 179 -7.82 53.82 -31.82
N ASN A 180 -7.56 54.08 -33.10
CA ASN A 180 -6.97 53.07 -33.99
C ASN A 180 -5.57 52.65 -33.53
N GLY A 181 -4.75 53.60 -33.06
CA GLY A 181 -3.45 53.31 -32.46
C GLY A 181 -3.56 52.44 -31.20
N LEU A 182 -4.53 52.75 -30.32
CA LEU A 182 -4.86 51.94 -29.15
C LEU A 182 -5.28 50.52 -29.55
N TYR A 183 -6.17 50.39 -30.53
CA TYR A 183 -6.67 49.09 -31.01
C TYR A 183 -5.57 48.25 -31.64
N SER A 184 -4.68 48.88 -32.43
CA SER A 184 -3.50 48.20 -33.00
C SER A 184 -2.59 47.69 -31.89
N LYS A 185 -2.28 48.52 -30.89
CA LYS A 185 -1.43 48.13 -29.75
C LYS A 185 -2.06 47.02 -28.91
N TYR A 186 -3.36 47.10 -28.67
CA TYR A 186 -4.11 46.09 -27.94
C TYR A 186 -4.04 44.72 -28.64
N ASN A 187 -4.42 44.65 -29.92
CA ASN A 187 -4.49 43.38 -30.66
C ASN A 187 -3.12 42.80 -31.02
N GLN A 188 -2.12 43.64 -31.32
CA GLN A 188 -0.82 43.16 -31.80
C GLN A 188 0.17 42.89 -30.67
N LYS A 189 -0.06 43.44 -29.47
CA LYS A 189 0.91 43.36 -28.37
C LYS A 189 0.30 42.95 -27.04
N ILE A 190 -0.66 43.70 -26.53
CA ILE A 190 -1.14 43.53 -25.15
C ILE A 190 -1.90 42.20 -25.01
N LEU A 191 -2.87 41.95 -25.90
CA LEU A 191 -3.68 40.74 -25.85
C LEU A 191 -2.83 39.46 -26.09
N PRO A 192 -1.95 39.39 -27.11
CA PRO A 192 -1.03 38.27 -27.26
C PRO A 192 -0.20 37.98 -26.01
N GLN A 193 0.31 39.00 -25.33
CA GLN A 193 1.07 38.83 -24.08
C GLN A 193 0.22 38.25 -22.96
N LEU A 194 -1.02 38.70 -22.80
CA LEU A 194 -1.96 38.13 -21.83
C LEU A 194 -2.26 36.65 -22.13
N LEU A 195 -2.51 36.33 -23.40
CA LEU A 195 -2.80 34.96 -23.84
C LEU A 195 -1.59 34.02 -23.65
N GLN A 196 -0.38 34.49 -23.93
CA GLN A 196 0.85 33.75 -23.65
C GLN A 196 1.04 33.51 -22.15
N GLY A 197 0.77 34.51 -21.31
CA GLY A 197 0.82 34.36 -19.85
C GLY A 197 -0.18 33.33 -19.33
N MET A 198 -1.38 33.30 -19.91
CA MET A 198 -2.38 32.29 -19.60
C MET A 198 -1.98 30.89 -20.06
N GLU A 199 -1.45 30.77 -21.28
CA GLU A 199 -0.95 29.50 -21.82
C GLU A 199 0.16 28.93 -20.93
N GLN A 200 1.13 29.76 -20.56
CA GLN A 200 2.20 29.36 -19.66
C GLN A 200 1.66 28.90 -18.30
N SER A 201 0.72 29.64 -17.71
CA SER A 201 0.09 29.24 -16.46
C SER A 201 -0.67 27.91 -16.59
N GLN A 202 -1.31 27.68 -17.73
CA GLN A 202 -2.01 26.43 -18.03
C GLN A 202 -1.05 25.25 -18.14
N LEU A 203 0.07 25.43 -18.83
CA LEU A 203 1.11 24.41 -18.95
C LEU A 203 1.67 24.04 -17.58
N GLU A 204 1.91 25.02 -16.71
CA GLU A 204 2.35 24.80 -15.33
C GLU A 204 1.32 24.00 -14.51
N ILE A 205 0.02 24.27 -14.68
CA ILE A 205 -1.05 23.51 -14.01
C ILE A 205 -1.05 22.04 -14.47
N ILE A 206 -0.98 21.81 -15.78
CA ILE A 206 -1.00 20.46 -16.36
C ILE A 206 0.24 19.68 -15.92
N ASP A 207 1.44 20.26 -16.12
CA ASP A 207 2.70 19.63 -15.76
C ASP A 207 2.78 19.35 -14.26
N GLY A 208 2.47 20.35 -13.42
CA GLY A 208 2.45 20.19 -11.97
C GLY A 208 1.48 19.12 -11.50
N THR A 209 0.30 19.01 -12.13
CA THR A 209 -0.68 17.96 -11.81
C THR A 209 -0.16 16.58 -12.21
N CYS A 210 0.36 16.43 -13.43
CA CYS A 210 0.91 15.17 -13.93
C CYS A 210 2.09 14.68 -13.07
N GLN A 211 3.02 15.56 -12.73
CA GLN A 211 4.17 15.22 -11.87
C GLN A 211 3.72 14.75 -10.48
N ASN A 212 2.72 15.41 -9.88
CA ASN A 212 2.18 14.98 -8.59
C ASN A 212 1.45 13.64 -8.67
N MET A 213 0.68 13.39 -9.73
CA MET A 213 0.06 12.08 -9.97
C MET A 213 1.11 10.97 -10.11
N GLN A 214 2.20 11.23 -10.84
CA GLN A 214 3.33 10.30 -10.96
C GLN A 214 3.99 10.05 -9.60
N LEU A 215 4.24 11.11 -8.83
CA LEU A 215 4.84 11.02 -7.50
C LEU A 215 3.98 10.18 -6.55
N ILE A 216 2.65 10.38 -6.56
CA ILE A 216 1.70 9.54 -5.80
C ILE A 216 1.89 8.08 -6.19
N ALA A 217 1.86 7.76 -7.49
CA ALA A 217 2.00 6.38 -7.96
C ALA A 217 3.35 5.76 -7.54
N SER A 218 4.46 6.50 -7.66
CA SER A 218 5.79 6.02 -7.27
C SER A 218 5.90 5.75 -5.77
N ILE A 219 5.34 6.62 -4.91
CA ILE A 219 5.33 6.41 -3.45
C ILE A 219 4.57 5.12 -3.11
N LEU A 220 3.42 4.90 -3.74
CA LEU A 220 2.61 3.71 -3.51
C LEU A 220 3.30 2.45 -4.02
N GLN A 221 3.88 2.49 -5.21
CA GLN A 221 4.64 1.38 -5.77
C GLN A 221 5.77 0.95 -4.82
N GLU A 222 6.61 1.89 -4.38
CA GLU A 222 7.72 1.59 -3.47
C GLU A 222 7.22 0.99 -2.14
N PHE A 223 6.10 1.50 -1.62
CA PHE A 223 5.47 0.95 -0.44
C PHE A 223 4.98 -0.50 -0.62
N HIS A 224 4.34 -0.80 -1.75
CA HIS A 224 3.87 -2.16 -2.06
C HIS A 224 5.02 -3.14 -2.28
N GLU A 225 6.09 -2.72 -2.97
CA GLU A 225 7.29 -3.54 -3.20
C GLU A 225 8.00 -3.90 -1.89
N ARG A 226 8.20 -2.92 -1.00
CA ARG A 226 8.80 -3.19 0.32
C ARG A 226 7.95 -4.16 1.14
N ARG A 227 6.63 -3.94 1.19
CA ARG A 227 5.70 -4.85 1.88
C ARG A 227 5.82 -6.27 1.31
N HIS A 228 5.72 -6.42 0.00
CA HIS A 228 5.77 -7.72 -0.65
C HIS A 228 7.10 -8.45 -0.32
N SER A 229 8.22 -7.74 -0.43
CA SER A 229 9.54 -8.32 -0.14
C SER A 229 9.67 -8.79 1.32
N SER A 230 9.14 -8.03 2.28
CA SER A 230 9.26 -8.36 3.71
C SER A 230 8.42 -9.60 4.06
N TYR A 231 7.14 -9.65 3.64
CA TYR A 231 6.31 -10.85 3.86
C TYR A 231 6.78 -12.07 3.06
N ALA A 232 7.33 -11.89 1.86
CA ALA A 232 7.93 -13.00 1.11
C ALA A 232 9.10 -13.62 1.88
N SER A 233 9.95 -12.81 2.51
CA SER A 233 11.03 -13.29 3.39
C SER A 233 10.47 -14.08 4.57
N PHE A 234 9.42 -13.57 5.24
CA PHE A 234 8.77 -14.27 6.34
C PHE A 234 8.17 -15.62 5.93
N VAL A 235 7.56 -15.72 4.75
CA VAL A 235 7.03 -16.99 4.21
C VAL A 235 8.15 -18.03 4.05
N VAL A 236 9.33 -17.62 3.57
CA VAL A 236 10.48 -18.52 3.46
C VAL A 236 10.94 -18.99 4.84
N THR A 237 11.12 -18.08 5.80
CA THR A 237 11.54 -18.40 7.17
C THR A 237 10.56 -19.37 7.86
N SER A 238 9.26 -19.09 7.77
CA SER A 238 8.23 -19.96 8.34
C SER A 238 8.10 -21.31 7.64
N SER A 239 8.38 -21.39 6.34
CA SER A 239 8.41 -22.67 5.60
C SER A 239 9.63 -23.52 5.92
N SER A 240 10.75 -22.89 6.32
CA SER A 240 11.97 -23.60 6.76
C SER A 240 11.91 -24.07 8.21
N ALA A 241 10.85 -23.74 8.95
CA ALA A 241 10.64 -24.15 10.32
C ALA A 241 10.62 -25.70 10.46
N ASN A 242 11.47 -26.24 11.32
CA ASN A 242 11.55 -27.68 11.59
C ASN A 242 10.90 -28.04 12.94
N PRO A 243 9.69 -28.63 12.97
CA PRO A 243 9.01 -28.97 14.22
C PRO A 243 9.79 -29.94 15.11
N ASN A 244 10.65 -30.79 14.55
CA ASN A 244 11.46 -31.72 15.35
C ASN A 244 12.56 -30.98 16.12
N GLU A 245 13.17 -29.97 15.49
CA GLU A 245 14.17 -29.11 16.13
C GLU A 245 13.58 -28.35 17.32
N GLU A 246 12.32 -27.89 17.21
CA GLU A 246 11.62 -27.26 18.32
C GLU A 246 11.44 -28.20 19.52
N ILE A 247 11.06 -29.45 19.26
CA ILE A 247 10.88 -30.47 20.30
C ILE A 247 12.24 -30.83 20.93
N GLU A 248 13.28 -30.98 20.12
CA GLU A 248 14.64 -31.26 20.59
C GLU A 248 15.14 -30.14 21.49
N ASN A 249 14.99 -28.88 21.08
CA ASN A 249 15.36 -27.70 21.87
C ASN A 249 14.60 -27.66 23.20
N TYR A 250 13.29 -27.96 23.19
CA TYR A 250 12.50 -28.05 24.42
C TYR A 250 13.03 -29.14 25.36
N ILE A 251 13.26 -30.36 24.85
CA ILE A 251 13.77 -31.49 25.64
C ILE A 251 15.14 -31.15 26.26
N CYS A 252 16.03 -30.54 25.48
CA CYS A 252 17.33 -30.09 25.97
C CYS A 252 17.17 -29.05 27.11
N SER A 253 16.31 -28.04 26.94
CA SER A 253 16.09 -27.03 27.98
C SER A 253 15.54 -27.60 29.29
N VAL A 254 14.64 -28.59 29.20
CA VAL A 254 14.09 -29.28 30.38
C VAL A 254 15.16 -30.10 31.08
N ASN A 255 15.99 -30.83 30.32
CA ASN A 255 17.06 -31.67 30.87
C ASN A 255 18.18 -30.85 31.54
N GLU A 256 18.45 -29.62 31.08
CA GLU A 256 19.41 -28.71 31.70
C GLU A 256 18.88 -28.06 32.99
N SER A 257 17.57 -27.78 33.05
CA SER A 257 16.92 -27.17 34.22
C SER A 257 16.70 -28.12 35.40
N ASN A 258 16.67 -29.44 35.15
CA ASN A 258 16.55 -30.47 36.19
C ASN A 258 17.93 -30.98 36.61
N ASP A 259 18.41 -30.50 37.75
CA ASP A 259 19.47 -31.15 38.51
C ASP A 259 18.98 -32.55 38.92
N ARG A 260 19.41 -33.58 38.16
CA ARG A 260 19.16 -35.05 38.27
C ARG A 260 18.26 -35.65 37.19
N SER A 261 18.93 -36.17 36.17
CA SER A 261 18.71 -37.50 35.58
C SER A 261 17.30 -38.11 35.73
N ALA A 262 16.41 -37.81 34.78
CA ALA A 262 15.33 -38.74 34.42
C ALA A 262 15.93 -39.97 33.72
N THR A 263 16.84 -40.68 34.39
CA THR A 263 17.19 -42.03 33.97
C THR A 263 15.92 -42.87 34.11
N PRO A 264 15.59 -43.72 33.11
CA PRO A 264 14.52 -44.68 33.25
C PRO A 264 14.64 -45.40 34.59
N PRO A 265 13.53 -45.69 35.30
CA PRO A 265 13.57 -46.47 36.52
C PRO A 265 14.41 -47.72 36.28
N VAL A 266 15.38 -47.98 37.16
CA VAL A 266 16.25 -49.16 37.05
C VAL A 266 15.36 -50.39 36.98
N HIS A 267 15.66 -51.32 36.05
CA HIS A 267 14.92 -52.56 35.94
C HIS A 267 14.79 -53.23 37.31
N ILE A 268 13.56 -53.59 37.68
CA ILE A 268 13.27 -54.33 38.90
C ILE A 268 14.09 -55.62 38.85
N GLN A 269 15.11 -55.70 39.71
CA GLN A 269 15.90 -56.91 39.85
C GLN A 269 15.08 -57.93 40.64
N PHE A 270 15.23 -59.21 40.29
CA PHE A 270 14.64 -60.28 41.09
C PHE A 270 15.31 -60.29 42.47
N GLU A 271 14.58 -59.91 43.52
CA GLU A 271 15.05 -60.02 44.89
C GLU A 271 14.96 -61.49 45.33
N SER A 272 16.11 -62.16 45.33
CA SER A 272 16.22 -63.51 45.91
C SER A 272 16.25 -63.39 47.43
N PHE A 273 15.24 -63.93 48.11
CA PHE A 273 15.24 -64.07 49.58
C PHE A 273 16.17 -65.19 50.08
N VAL A 274 17.00 -65.77 49.21
CA VAL A 274 18.02 -66.78 49.54
C VAL A 274 19.37 -66.31 48.98
N SER A 275 20.41 -66.29 49.83
CA SER A 275 21.78 -65.85 49.53
C SER A 275 22.33 -66.36 48.19
N PRO A 276 23.24 -65.61 47.52
CA PRO A 276 23.54 -65.78 46.11
C PRO A 276 24.40 -67.02 45.88
N ILE A 277 23.77 -68.18 45.71
CA ILE A 277 24.38 -69.30 45.00
C ILE A 277 23.95 -69.20 43.54
N ASN A 278 24.77 -68.44 42.79
CA ASN A 278 25.06 -68.70 41.39
C ASN A 278 23.84 -68.76 40.44
N HIS A 279 23.27 -67.59 40.13
CA HIS A 279 22.10 -67.46 39.25
C HIS A 279 22.30 -67.95 37.80
N ASN A 280 23.53 -68.11 37.32
CA ASN A 280 23.81 -68.65 35.99
C ASN A 280 23.98 -70.18 35.96
N SER A 281 23.97 -70.88 37.10
CA SER A 281 24.22 -72.33 37.14
C SER A 281 22.97 -73.20 37.00
N ARG A 282 21.75 -72.63 37.09
CA ARG A 282 20.49 -73.40 37.00
C ARG A 282 19.92 -73.54 35.59
N LEU A 283 20.51 -72.88 34.58
CA LEU A 283 20.17 -73.08 33.18
C LEU A 283 21.02 -74.18 32.50
N HIS A 284 22.06 -74.67 33.17
CA HIS A 284 22.75 -75.89 32.76
C HIS A 284 22.13 -77.09 33.47
N SER A 285 21.32 -77.85 32.73
CA SER A 285 21.03 -79.29 32.90
C SER A 285 21.46 -79.87 34.27
N ILE A 286 20.65 -79.67 35.31
CA ILE A 286 20.83 -80.35 36.58
C ILE A 286 20.10 -81.68 36.47
N SER A 287 20.86 -82.73 36.15
CA SER A 287 20.43 -84.13 36.18
C SER A 287 20.05 -84.53 37.61
N SER A 288 18.78 -84.40 37.96
CA SER A 288 18.19 -85.02 39.15
C SER A 288 16.76 -85.46 38.84
N PRO A 289 16.42 -86.75 39.07
CA PRO A 289 15.19 -87.36 38.56
C PRO A 289 13.89 -86.81 39.18
N ASN A 290 13.98 -85.98 40.22
CA ASN A 290 12.80 -85.43 40.91
C ASN A 290 12.52 -83.93 40.62
N ASN A 291 13.40 -83.20 39.92
CA ASN A 291 13.12 -81.82 39.48
C ASN A 291 12.73 -81.73 37.99
N ASP A 292 12.99 -82.79 37.22
CA ASP A 292 12.57 -82.91 35.82
C ASP A 292 11.04 -82.92 35.67
N GLN A 293 10.28 -83.21 36.73
CA GLN A 293 8.81 -83.16 36.66
C GLN A 293 8.21 -81.76 36.77
N LEU A 294 8.90 -80.77 37.36
CA LEU A 294 8.33 -79.42 37.48
C LEU A 294 8.73 -78.49 36.34
N ILE A 295 9.96 -78.61 35.81
CA ILE A 295 10.47 -77.71 34.76
C ILE A 295 10.11 -78.24 33.37
N ILE A 296 10.17 -79.56 33.14
CA ILE A 296 9.86 -80.17 31.83
C ILE A 296 8.34 -80.22 31.59
N TYR A 297 7.51 -80.33 32.62
CA TYR A 297 6.05 -80.18 32.45
C TYR A 297 5.62 -78.71 32.35
N ALA A 298 6.34 -77.79 33.00
CA ALA A 298 6.06 -76.36 32.86
C ALA A 298 6.54 -75.80 31.52
N ALA A 299 7.62 -76.31 30.90
CA ALA A 299 8.16 -75.76 29.66
C ALA A 299 7.18 -75.80 28.47
N PRO A 300 6.48 -76.91 28.16
CA PRO A 300 5.43 -76.94 27.14
C PRO A 300 4.25 -76.02 27.48
N VAL A 301 3.87 -75.94 28.76
CA VAL A 301 2.78 -75.07 29.23
C VAL A 301 3.17 -73.58 29.09
N ILE A 302 4.40 -73.22 29.45
CA ILE A 302 4.98 -71.89 29.30
C ILE A 302 5.12 -71.54 27.81
N GLN A 303 5.58 -72.48 26.98
CA GLN A 303 5.72 -72.27 25.53
C GLN A 303 4.34 -72.11 24.86
N MET A 304 3.34 -72.87 25.30
CA MET A 304 1.94 -72.70 24.87
C MET A 304 1.36 -71.35 25.32
N GLN A 305 1.58 -70.96 26.58
CA GLN A 305 1.15 -69.67 27.12
C GLN A 305 1.85 -68.49 26.44
N LEU A 306 3.16 -68.61 26.15
CA LEU A 306 3.94 -67.62 25.39
C LEU A 306 3.44 -67.54 23.96
N SER A 307 3.18 -68.66 23.28
CA SER A 307 2.62 -68.67 21.92
C SER A 307 1.25 -68.00 21.89
N SER A 308 0.38 -68.30 22.87
CA SER A 308 -0.93 -67.67 23.03
C SER A 308 -0.80 -66.16 23.29
N ARG A 309 0.08 -65.75 24.22
CA ARG A 309 0.32 -64.33 24.54
C ARG A 309 1.00 -63.57 23.40
N CYS A 310 1.86 -64.21 22.63
CA CYS A 310 2.46 -63.61 21.43
C CYS A 310 1.38 -63.38 20.37
N LYS A 311 0.47 -64.34 20.15
CA LYS A 311 -0.67 -64.17 19.23
C LYS A 311 -1.57 -63.03 19.69
N GLU A 312 -1.93 -62.96 20.97
CA GLU A 312 -2.74 -61.87 21.53
C GLU A 312 -2.03 -60.51 21.40
N THR A 313 -0.73 -60.45 21.72
CA THR A 313 0.07 -59.23 21.58
C THR A 313 0.14 -58.76 20.13
N ILE A 314 0.33 -59.68 19.18
CA ILE A 314 0.35 -59.35 17.74
C ILE A 314 -1.00 -58.80 17.30
N GLU A 315 -2.11 -59.37 17.77
CA GLU A 315 -3.45 -58.87 17.44
C GLU A 315 -3.69 -57.48 18.01
N ARG A 316 -3.35 -57.26 19.29
CA ARG A 316 -3.42 -55.93 19.92
C ARG A 316 -2.54 -54.90 19.20
N LEU A 317 -1.34 -55.29 18.75
CA LEU A 317 -0.48 -54.39 17.97
C LEU A 317 -1.10 -54.02 16.60
N ARG A 318 -1.83 -54.94 15.96
CA ARG A 318 -2.58 -54.62 14.74
C ARG A 318 -3.73 -53.67 15.02
N GLU A 319 -4.47 -53.86 16.12
CA GLU A 319 -5.54 -52.95 16.55
C GLU A 319 -4.99 -51.55 16.85
N ILE A 320 -3.90 -51.45 17.62
CA ILE A 320 -3.22 -50.18 17.92
C ILE A 320 -2.75 -49.50 16.62
N LYS A 321 -2.21 -50.26 15.66
CA LYS A 321 -1.78 -49.70 14.37
C LYS A 321 -2.97 -49.19 13.55
N LYS A 322 -4.11 -49.87 13.59
CA LYS A 322 -5.36 -49.46 12.94
C LYS A 322 -5.92 -48.19 13.59
N GLU A 323 -5.94 -48.14 14.93
CA GLU A 323 -6.36 -46.97 15.69
C GLU A 323 -5.45 -45.76 15.44
N LYS A 324 -4.13 -45.95 15.42
CA LYS A 324 -3.17 -44.90 15.01
C LYS A 324 -3.43 -44.39 13.60
N SER A 325 -3.79 -45.28 12.67
CA SER A 325 -4.11 -44.90 11.28
C SER A 325 -5.41 -44.08 11.20
N LEU A 326 -6.42 -44.46 11.98
CA LEU A 326 -7.67 -43.70 12.12
C LEU A 326 -7.43 -42.32 12.75
N LEU A 327 -6.63 -42.26 13.81
CA LEU A 327 -6.23 -41.01 14.46
C LEU A 327 -5.46 -40.09 13.50
N LEU A 328 -4.53 -40.62 12.72
CA LEU A 328 -3.81 -39.84 11.71
C LEU A 328 -4.75 -39.30 10.62
N ALA A 329 -5.79 -40.05 10.23
CA ALA A 329 -6.80 -39.58 9.28
C ALA A 329 -7.71 -38.47 9.86
N VAL A 330 -7.92 -38.46 11.18
CA VAL A 330 -8.67 -37.41 11.88
C VAL A 330 -7.81 -36.16 12.14
N ILE A 331 -6.54 -36.34 12.48
CA ILE A 331 -5.60 -35.25 12.82
C ILE A 331 -5.11 -34.51 11.56
N ASN A 332 -5.00 -35.20 10.42
CA ASN A 332 -4.69 -34.59 9.13
C ASN A 332 -5.93 -34.60 8.21
N PRO A 333 -6.96 -33.78 8.49
CA PRO A 333 -8.00 -33.57 7.50
C PRO A 333 -7.35 -33.01 6.23
N PRO A 334 -7.84 -33.37 5.02
CA PRO A 334 -7.32 -32.81 3.78
C PRO A 334 -7.32 -31.28 3.90
N THR A 335 -6.13 -30.69 3.77
CA THR A 335 -5.95 -29.24 3.83
C THR A 335 -6.92 -28.56 2.87
N PRO A 336 -7.57 -27.45 3.26
CA PRO A 336 -8.33 -26.67 2.31
C PRO A 336 -7.36 -26.27 1.20
N LYS A 337 -7.63 -26.75 -0.02
CA LYS A 337 -6.84 -26.38 -1.19
C LYS A 337 -6.77 -24.85 -1.23
N PRO A 338 -5.60 -24.25 -1.46
CA PRO A 338 -5.54 -22.81 -1.68
C PRO A 338 -6.52 -22.47 -2.78
N LEU A 339 -7.35 -21.44 -2.57
CA LEU A 339 -8.21 -20.86 -3.58
C LEU A 339 -7.31 -20.45 -4.76
N VAL A 340 -7.19 -21.34 -5.74
CA VAL A 340 -6.70 -21.01 -7.07
C VAL A 340 -7.71 -20.01 -7.59
N LYS A 341 -7.28 -18.75 -7.69
CA LYS A 341 -8.02 -17.74 -8.44
C LYS A 341 -8.21 -18.31 -9.85
N HIS A 342 -9.47 -18.56 -10.23
CA HIS A 342 -9.85 -18.64 -11.64
C HIS A 342 -9.57 -17.26 -12.23
N SER A 343 -8.38 -17.10 -12.81
CA SER A 343 -8.19 -16.23 -13.96
C SER A 343 -8.77 -16.97 -15.15
N ASP A 344 -10.08 -16.80 -15.35
CA ASP A 344 -10.70 -17.08 -16.63
C ASP A 344 -10.98 -15.74 -17.31
N ASP A 345 -10.27 -15.59 -18.42
CA ASP A 345 -10.62 -14.77 -19.56
C ASP A 345 -12.13 -14.75 -19.80
N GLN A 346 -12.70 -13.54 -19.84
CA GLN A 346 -13.77 -13.26 -20.77
C GLN A 346 -13.43 -11.99 -21.53
N GLN A 347 -12.92 -12.24 -22.74
CA GLN A 347 -13.22 -11.45 -23.92
C GLN A 347 -14.74 -11.24 -24.01
N GLN A 348 -15.17 -9.98 -23.95
CA GLN A 348 -16.11 -9.39 -24.91
C GLN A 348 -15.92 -7.87 -24.94
#